data_AF-A0A2N2HYJ5-F1
#
_entry.id   AF-A0A2N2HYJ5-F1
#
_cell.length_a   1.000
_cell.length_b   1.000
_cell.length_c   1.000
_cell.angle_alpha   90.00
_cell.angle_beta   90.00
_cell.angle_gamma   90.00
#
_symmetry.space_group_name_H-M   'P 1'
#
loop_
_entity.id
_entity.type
_entity.pdbx_description
1 polymer ?
#
loop_
_entity_poly.entity_id
_entity_poly.type
_entity_poly.pdbx_seq_one_letter_code
_entity_poly.pdbx_strand_id
1 'polypeptide(L)'
;MVLIGIGWWLGHVELFNYAILCNAKNIEVAEGIVHVIRTQPYQGHTSGDKITIDGQPFEIDYFHANTGYNESIAHGGVLKEGVYARIHHCDGVIYKVEIIKK
;
A
#
# COMPACT_ATOMS: atom_id res chain seq x y z
N MET A 1 9.35 0.63 -44.97
CA MET A 1 8.95 1.44 -43.80
C MET A 1 8.23 0.51 -42.84
N VAL A 2 8.87 0.14 -41.73
CA VAL A 2 8.24 -0.67 -40.67
C VAL A 2 8.05 0.26 -39.48
N LEU A 3 6.82 0.73 -39.27
CA LEU A 3 6.44 1.43 -38.05
C LEU A 3 5.94 0.37 -37.06
N ILE A 4 6.88 -0.17 -36.28
CA ILE A 4 6.56 -0.97 -35.09
C ILE A 4 6.14 0.00 -33.99
N GLY A 5 4.88 -0.09 -33.58
CA GLY A 5 4.30 0.70 -32.49
C GLY A 5 4.97 0.36 -31.17
N ILE A 6 5.88 1.23 -30.74
CA ILE A 6 6.46 1.20 -29.40
C ILE A 6 5.50 1.96 -28.49
N GLY A 7 4.50 1.27 -27.97
CA GLY A 7 3.44 1.88 -27.16
C GLY A 7 3.02 1.02 -25.96
N TRP A 8 3.91 0.17 -25.44
CA TRP A 8 3.62 -0.71 -24.29
C TRP A 8 4.86 -0.97 -23.44
N TRP A 9 5.59 0.08 -23.02
CA TRP A 9 6.80 -0.09 -22.18
C TRP A 9 6.98 1.00 -21.10
N LEU A 10 5.91 1.67 -20.65
CA LEU A 10 6.02 2.70 -19.58
C LEU A 10 5.64 2.21 -18.18
N GLY A 11 4.95 1.07 -18.04
CA GLY A 11 4.56 0.54 -16.72
C GLY A 11 5.67 -0.20 -15.95
N HIS A 12 6.78 -0.54 -16.60
CA HIS A 12 7.86 -1.33 -15.96
C HIS A 12 8.94 -0.49 -15.28
N VAL A 13 9.02 0.81 -15.55
CA VAL A 13 10.10 1.67 -15.02
C VAL A 13 9.81 2.15 -13.59
N GLU A 14 8.54 2.38 -13.25
CA GLU A 14 8.15 2.90 -11.93
C GLU A 14 8.33 1.87 -10.80
N LEU A 15 8.10 0.58 -11.09
CA LEU A 15 8.27 -0.54 -10.17
C LEU A 15 9.72 -0.74 -9.70
N PHE A 16 10.68 -0.69 -10.62
CA PHE A 16 12.10 -0.81 -10.27
C PHE A 16 12.60 0.42 -9.51
N ASN A 17 12.12 1.62 -9.88
CA ASN A 17 12.54 2.85 -9.21
C ASN A 17 12.09 2.93 -7.75
N TYR A 18 10.85 2.51 -7.43
CA TYR A 18 10.34 2.63 -6.05
C TYR A 18 11.03 1.65 -5.09
N ALA A 19 11.25 0.40 -5.52
CA ALA A 19 12.01 -0.58 -4.73
C ALA A 19 13.47 -0.13 -4.51
N ILE A 20 14.11 0.48 -5.51
CA ILE A 20 15.45 1.07 -5.37
C ILE A 20 15.43 2.30 -4.44
N LEU A 21 14.40 3.15 -4.53
CA LEU A 21 14.19 4.29 -3.63
C LEU A 21 13.99 3.86 -2.17
N CYS A 22 13.24 2.79 -1.92
CA CYS A 22 13.06 2.21 -0.58
C CYS A 22 14.32 1.50 -0.06
N ASN A 23 15.21 1.07 -0.96
CA ASN A 23 16.49 0.49 -0.58
C ASN A 23 17.54 1.58 -0.31
N ALA A 24 17.40 2.74 -0.97
CA ALA A 24 18.20 3.94 -0.72
C ALA A 24 17.72 4.75 0.50
N LYS A 25 16.40 4.78 0.76
CA LYS A 25 15.79 5.24 2.02
C LYS A 25 15.86 4.10 3.04
N ASN A 26 15.87 4.39 4.33
CA ASN A 26 15.76 3.34 5.34
C ASN A 26 14.30 2.87 5.41
N ILE A 27 14.06 1.56 5.41
CA ILE A 27 12.74 0.99 5.65
C ILE A 27 12.36 1.26 7.11
N GLU A 28 11.20 1.87 7.31
CA GLU A 28 10.61 2.12 8.61
C GLU A 28 9.64 0.99 8.96
N VAL A 29 9.52 0.71 10.25
CA VAL A 29 8.64 -0.34 10.77
C VAL A 29 7.68 0.27 11.78
N ALA A 30 6.38 0.15 11.51
CA ALA A 30 5.31 0.45 12.46
C ALA A 30 4.68 -0.86 12.92
N GLU A 31 4.53 -1.03 14.23
CA GLU A 31 3.97 -2.24 14.84
C GLU A 31 2.95 -1.85 15.90
N GLY A 32 1.78 -2.48 15.86
CA GLY A 32 0.75 -2.22 16.84
C GLY A 32 -0.63 -2.71 16.41
N ILE A 33 -1.63 -2.26 17.16
CA ILE A 33 -3.04 -2.49 16.82
C ILE A 33 -3.45 -1.53 15.70
N VAL A 34 -4.08 -2.09 14.67
CA VAL A 34 -4.71 -1.33 13.59
C VAL A 34 -5.98 -0.67 14.10
N HIS A 35 -6.07 0.65 13.93
CA HIS A 35 -7.27 1.44 14.12
C HIS A 35 -7.73 2.03 12.78
N VAL A 36 -8.94 1.68 12.36
CA VAL A 36 -9.57 2.09 11.11
C VAL A 36 -10.31 3.40 11.34
N ILE A 37 -9.81 4.46 10.71
CA ILE A 37 -10.44 5.78 10.69
C ILE A 37 -11.58 5.79 9.68
N ARG A 38 -11.36 5.18 8.51
CA ARG A 38 -12.33 5.14 7.42
C ARG A 38 -12.06 3.95 6.51
N THR A 39 -13.11 3.34 6.00
CA THR A 39 -13.01 2.34 4.94
C THR A 39 -13.34 2.95 3.57
N GLN A 40 -12.57 2.59 2.55
CA GLN A 40 -12.94 2.81 1.16
C GLN A 40 -14.28 2.10 0.87
N PRO A 41 -15.23 2.73 0.17
CA PRO A 41 -16.39 2.04 -0.36
C PRO A 41 -15.97 1.06 -1.47
N TYR A 42 -16.81 0.04 -1.68
CA TYR A 42 -16.56 -1.01 -2.67
C TYR A 42 -16.57 -0.53 -4.14
N GLN A 43 -17.20 0.61 -4.42
CA GLN A 43 -17.31 1.19 -5.76
C GLN A 43 -17.13 2.71 -5.74
N GLY A 44 -16.76 3.27 -6.89
CA GLY A 44 -16.54 4.70 -7.10
C GLY A 44 -15.08 5.11 -6.93
N HIS A 45 -14.76 6.33 -7.37
CA HIS A 45 -13.43 6.93 -7.22
C HIS A 45 -13.39 7.78 -5.97
N THR A 46 -13.05 7.18 -4.84
CA THR A 46 -12.81 7.91 -3.61
C THR A 46 -11.52 7.44 -2.96
N SER A 47 -10.99 8.28 -2.07
CA SER A 47 -9.81 8.00 -1.27
C SER A 47 -9.92 6.67 -0.50
N GLY A 48 -8.77 6.02 -0.27
CA GLY A 48 -8.66 4.65 0.24
C GLY A 48 -9.08 4.45 1.70
N ASP A 49 -8.80 3.27 2.25
CA ASP A 49 -8.90 3.05 3.69
C ASP A 49 -7.90 3.94 4.40
N LYS A 50 -8.34 4.59 5.47
CA LYS A 50 -7.47 5.34 6.37
C LYS A 50 -7.37 4.56 7.66
N ILE A 51 -6.16 4.17 8.02
CA ILE A 51 -5.87 3.45 9.25
C ILE A 51 -4.77 4.16 10.02
N THR A 52 -4.62 3.80 11.29
CA THR A 52 -3.45 4.13 12.10
C THR A 52 -2.91 2.89 12.79
N ILE A 53 -1.59 2.82 12.94
CA ILE A 53 -0.88 1.80 13.73
C ILE A 53 0.09 2.56 14.63
N ASP A 54 -0.03 2.38 15.95
CA ASP A 54 0.76 3.12 16.95
C ASP A 54 0.74 4.65 16.74
N GLY A 55 -0.41 5.18 16.34
CA GLY A 55 -0.60 6.61 16.04
C GLY A 55 -0.05 7.08 14.68
N GLN A 56 0.65 6.24 13.92
CA GLN A 56 1.09 6.56 12.57
C GLN A 56 -0.01 6.30 11.54
N PRO A 57 -0.36 7.27 10.65
CA PRO A 57 -1.42 7.11 9.68
C PRO A 57 -0.94 6.42 8.38
N PHE A 58 -1.81 5.60 7.81
CA PHE A 58 -1.61 4.97 6.50
C PHE A 58 -2.89 5.04 5.66
N GLU A 59 -2.72 5.17 4.35
CA GLU A 59 -3.82 5.13 3.38
C GLU A 59 -3.62 3.96 2.40
N ILE A 60 -4.64 3.12 2.26
CA ILE A 60 -4.63 1.92 1.39
C ILE A 60 -5.74 2.09 0.38
N ASP A 61 -5.38 2.35 -0.87
CA ASP A 61 -6.31 2.56 -1.97
C ASP A 61 -6.19 1.42 -2.99
N TYR A 62 -7.29 0.71 -3.22
CA TYR A 62 -7.35 -0.42 -4.16
C TYR A 62 -7.22 0.02 -5.62
N PHE A 63 -7.68 1.23 -5.94
CA PHE A 63 -7.68 1.74 -7.31
C PHE A 63 -6.39 2.49 -7.64
N HIS A 64 -5.57 2.82 -6.64
CA HIS A 64 -4.25 3.40 -6.87
C HIS A 64 -3.25 2.32 -7.26
N ALA A 65 -2.55 2.53 -8.38
CA ALA A 65 -1.44 1.69 -8.82
C ALA A 65 -0.19 1.98 -7.97
N ASN A 66 -0.28 1.81 -6.65
CA ASN A 66 0.88 1.86 -5.78
C ASN A 66 1.65 0.54 -5.89
N THR A 67 2.98 0.61 -5.83
CA THR A 67 3.88 -0.55 -5.85
C THR A 67 3.84 -1.38 -4.56
N GLY A 68 3.08 -0.91 -3.56
CA GLY A 68 2.95 -1.50 -2.23
C GLY A 68 1.65 -2.26 -2.01
N TYR A 69 1.34 -2.54 -0.75
CA TYR A 69 0.08 -3.15 -0.32
C TYR A 69 -1.09 -2.23 -0.65
N ASN A 70 -2.02 -2.70 -1.48
CA ASN A 70 -3.20 -1.97 -1.96
C ASN A 70 -4.52 -2.71 -1.71
N GLU A 71 -4.50 -3.80 -0.94
CA GLU A 71 -5.72 -4.53 -0.61
C GLU A 71 -6.50 -3.78 0.48
N SER A 72 -7.45 -2.95 0.05
CA SER A 72 -8.38 -2.28 0.97
C SER A 72 -9.32 -3.30 1.66
N ILE A 73 -9.84 -2.97 2.83
CA ILE A 73 -10.78 -3.74 3.66
C ILE A 73 -12.01 -4.14 2.83
N ALA A 74 -12.54 -3.24 2.01
CA ALA A 74 -13.68 -3.51 1.12
C ALA A 74 -13.37 -4.56 0.06
N HIS A 75 -12.10 -4.72 -0.31
CA HIS A 75 -11.60 -5.68 -1.29
C HIS A 75 -10.82 -6.85 -0.65
N GLY A 76 -11.07 -7.14 0.62
CA GLY A 76 -10.52 -8.31 1.31
C GLY A 76 -9.25 -8.07 2.13
N GLY A 77 -8.82 -6.82 2.25
CA GLY A 77 -7.63 -6.40 2.98
C GLY A 77 -7.56 -6.90 4.41
N VAL A 78 -6.33 -7.23 4.86
CA VAL A 78 -6.04 -7.84 6.16
C VAL A 78 -5.87 -6.83 7.29
N LEU A 79 -5.63 -5.55 6.99
CA LEU A 79 -5.46 -4.47 7.96
C LEU A 79 -6.82 -3.96 8.48
N LYS A 80 -7.52 -4.80 9.24
CA LYS A 80 -8.83 -4.53 9.83
C LYS A 80 -8.69 -4.01 11.26
N GLU A 81 -9.74 -3.38 11.78
CA GLU A 81 -9.79 -2.90 13.18
C GLU A 81 -9.41 -4.01 14.16
N GLY A 82 -8.55 -3.68 15.13
CA GLY A 82 -8.14 -4.58 16.21
C GLY A 82 -7.09 -5.62 15.81
N VAL A 83 -6.69 -5.68 14.54
CA VAL A 83 -5.63 -6.58 14.09
C VAL A 83 -4.28 -6.08 14.60
N TYR A 84 -3.50 -6.96 15.22
CA TYR A 84 -2.11 -6.65 15.53
C TYR A 84 -1.25 -6.91 14.28
N ALA A 85 -0.64 -5.86 13.75
CA ALA A 85 0.13 -5.91 12.53
C ALA A 85 1.49 -5.24 12.71
N ARG A 86 2.48 -5.78 12.00
CA ARG A 86 3.76 -5.12 11.73
C ARG A 86 3.80 -4.77 10.26
N ILE A 87 3.98 -3.49 9.96
CA ILE A 87 4.08 -2.99 8.59
C ILE A 87 5.47 -2.43 8.36
N HIS A 88 6.04 -2.77 7.21
CA HIS A 88 7.27 -2.17 6.71
C HIS A 88 6.86 -1.16 5.66
N HIS A 89 7.25 0.09 5.84
CA HIS A 89 6.89 1.17 4.96
C HIS A 89 8.08 2.07 4.64
N CYS A 90 7.92 2.84 3.57
CA CYS A 90 8.84 3.89 3.22
C CYS A 90 7.99 5.09 2.79
N ASP A 91 8.14 6.24 3.45
CA ASP A 91 7.41 7.46 3.08
C ASP A 91 5.87 7.25 3.05
N GLY A 92 5.36 6.49 4.02
CA GLY A 92 3.94 6.15 4.16
C GLY A 92 3.42 5.05 3.22
N VAL A 93 4.20 4.58 2.24
CA VAL A 93 3.80 3.46 1.37
C VAL A 93 4.17 2.14 2.02
N ILE A 94 3.18 1.25 2.18
CA ILE A 94 3.35 -0.06 2.79
C ILE A 94 3.95 -1.04 1.78
N TYR A 95 5.09 -1.65 2.09
CA TYR A 95 5.72 -2.66 1.24
C TYR A 95 5.43 -4.09 1.72
N LYS A 96 5.39 -4.30 3.04
CA LYS A 96 5.16 -5.61 3.65
C LYS A 96 4.22 -5.49 4.83
N VAL A 97 3.25 -6.40 4.91
CA VAL A 97 2.32 -6.53 6.02
C VAL A 97 2.53 -7.90 6.68
N GLU A 98 2.71 -7.92 7.99
CA GLU A 98 2.82 -9.13 8.80
C GLU A 98 1.71 -9.11 9.86
N ILE A 99 0.77 -10.05 9.72
CA ILE A 99 -0.36 -10.19 10.66
C ILE A 99 0.05 -11.17 11.76
N ILE A 100 0.09 -10.70 13.00
CA ILE A 100 0.45 -11.53 14.15
C ILE A 100 -0.85 -12.04 14.76
N LYS A 101 -1.19 -13.28 14.44
CA LYS A 101 -2.32 -13.97 15.07
C LYS A 101 -1.88 -14.48 16.45
N LYS A 102 -2.66 -14.15 17.48
CA LYS A 102 -2.59 -14.83 18.78
C LYS A 102 -3.18 -16.23 18.67
#